data_AF-A0A8S4RDJ4-F1
#
_entry.id   AF-A0A8S4RDJ4-F1
#
_cell.length_a   1.000
_cell.length_b   1.000
_cell.length_c   1.000
_cell.angle_alpha   90.00
_cell.angle_beta   90.00
_cell.angle_gamma   90.00
#
_symmetry.space_group_name_H-M   'P 1'
#
loop_
_entity.id
_entity.type
_entity.pdbx_description
1 polymer ?
#
loop_
_entity_poly.entity_id
_entity_poly.type
_entity_poly.pdbx_seq_one_letter_code
_entity_poly.pdbx_strand_id
1 'polypeptide(L)'
;MRDMHGEVCGGRPGLCEAMRPASGADLLRYLRKVNFTGLSGDEFRFDANGDGPARYNILHFKQVSRGAYHWVKVGQYLDTELQLHLDGKQTHTICYLPHQYYSFTTGRPKWR
;
A
#
# COMPACT_ATOMS: atom_id res chain seq x y z
N MET A 1 -3.14 1.52 -20.14
CA MET A 1 -2.92 2.13 -21.47
C MET A 1 -2.51 1.11 -22.52
N ARG A 2 -1.47 0.29 -22.30
CA ARG A 2 -1.08 -0.79 -23.21
C ARG A 2 -2.27 -1.69 -23.60
N ASP A 3 -3.06 -2.13 -22.63
CA ASP A 3 -4.14 -3.09 -22.88
C ASP A 3 -5.28 -2.45 -23.70
N MET A 4 -5.70 -1.23 -23.35
CA MET A 4 -6.65 -0.44 -24.15
C MET A 4 -6.15 -0.26 -25.59
N HIS A 5 -4.90 0.16 -25.76
CA HIS A 5 -4.30 0.38 -27.07
C HIS A 5 -4.24 -0.90 -27.90
N GLY A 6 -3.86 -2.03 -27.29
CA GLY A 6 -3.84 -3.33 -27.94
C GLY A 6 -5.22 -3.72 -28.48
N GLU A 7 -6.28 -3.48 -27.69
CA GLU A 7 -7.65 -3.84 -28.06
C GLU A 7 -8.24 -2.91 -29.13
N VAL A 8 -8.10 -1.59 -28.98
CA VAL A 8 -8.78 -0.62 -29.86
C VAL A 8 -7.96 -0.21 -31.09
N CYS A 9 -6.62 -0.29 -31.01
CA CYS A 9 -5.73 0.10 -32.12
C CYS A 9 -5.07 -1.11 -32.80
N GLY A 10 -5.28 -2.34 -32.33
CA GLY A 10 -4.77 -3.56 -32.95
C GLY A 10 -3.24 -3.63 -33.04
N GLY A 11 -2.53 -3.03 -32.08
CA GLY A 11 -1.07 -3.05 -32.01
C GLY A 11 -0.35 -2.13 -33.00
N ARG A 12 -1.08 -1.26 -33.73
CA ARG A 12 -0.45 -0.26 -34.61
C ARG A 12 0.38 0.75 -33.79
N PRO A 13 1.58 1.15 -34.26
CA PRO A 13 2.38 2.15 -33.56
C PRO A 13 1.64 3.51 -33.51
N GLY A 14 1.78 4.21 -32.38
CA GLY A 14 1.10 5.48 -32.14
C GLY A 14 -0.37 5.35 -31.71
N LEU A 15 -1.03 6.49 -31.48
CA LEU A 15 -2.45 6.54 -31.11
C LEU A 15 -3.32 6.50 -32.38
N CYS A 16 -4.32 5.62 -32.38
CA CYS A 16 -5.35 5.58 -33.42
C CYS A 16 -6.52 6.53 -33.13
N GLU A 17 -7.38 6.76 -34.11
CA GLU A 17 -8.56 7.63 -33.99
C GLU A 17 -9.50 7.24 -32.84
N ALA A 18 -9.61 5.94 -32.53
CA ALA A 18 -10.41 5.45 -31.41
C ALA A 18 -9.90 5.90 -30.01
N MET A 19 -8.67 6.42 -29.93
CA MET A 19 -8.08 6.97 -28.71
C MET A 19 -7.91 8.50 -28.75
N ARG A 20 -8.49 9.20 -29.75
CA ARG A 20 -8.33 10.65 -29.97
C ARG A 20 -9.69 11.39 -30.01
N PRO A 21 -10.23 11.83 -28.88
CA PRO A 21 -9.78 11.61 -27.51
C PRO A 21 -10.24 10.25 -26.97
N ALA A 22 -9.49 9.68 -26.04
CA ALA A 22 -9.92 8.49 -25.32
C ALA A 22 -11.15 8.82 -24.46
N SER A 23 -12.19 8.00 -24.56
CA SER A 23 -13.34 8.05 -23.66
C SER A 23 -12.89 7.79 -22.22
N GLY A 24 -13.23 8.69 -21.29
CA GLY A 24 -12.84 8.58 -19.88
C GLY A 24 -13.42 7.34 -19.20
N ALA A 25 -14.66 6.95 -19.56
CA ALA A 25 -15.30 5.75 -19.04
C ALA A 25 -14.58 4.48 -19.52
N ASP A 26 -14.14 4.45 -20.78
CA ASP A 26 -13.37 3.33 -21.33
C ASP A 26 -12.01 3.26 -20.67
N LEU A 27 -11.31 4.39 -20.55
CA LEU A 27 -10.03 4.46 -19.87
C LEU A 27 -10.12 3.95 -18.43
N LEU A 28 -11.11 4.39 -17.67
CA LEU A 28 -11.33 3.95 -16.29
C LEU A 28 -11.57 2.43 -16.21
N ARG A 29 -12.31 1.86 -17.16
CA ARG A 29 -12.56 0.41 -17.25
C ARG A 29 -11.26 -0.39 -17.37
N TYR A 30 -10.30 0.10 -18.17
CA TYR A 30 -8.99 -0.53 -18.29
C TYR A 30 -8.10 -0.30 -17.07
N LEU A 31 -8.11 0.92 -16.51
CA LEU A 31 -7.35 1.24 -15.29
C LEU A 31 -7.76 0.34 -14.12
N ARG A 32 -9.06 0.09 -13.92
CA ARG A 32 -9.55 -0.80 -12.83
C ARG A 32 -9.13 -2.26 -12.98
N LYS A 33 -8.70 -2.70 -14.16
CA LYS A 33 -8.30 -4.10 -14.44
C LYS A 33 -6.79 -4.30 -14.47
N VAL A 34 -6.00 -3.27 -14.18
CA VAL A 34 -4.53 -3.42 -14.21
C VAL A 34 -4.08 -4.44 -13.18
N ASN A 35 -3.14 -5.27 -13.59
CA ASN A 35 -2.41 -6.17 -12.73
C ASN A 35 -0.96 -6.16 -13.21
N PHE A 36 -0.05 -5.63 -12.40
CA PHE A 36 1.36 -5.51 -12.76
C PHE A 36 2.27 -5.61 -11.55
N THR A 37 3.53 -5.95 -11.79
CA THR A 37 4.60 -5.92 -10.79
C THR A 37 5.31 -4.57 -10.85
N GLY A 38 5.35 -3.87 -9.72
CA GLY A 38 6.05 -2.59 -9.57
C GLY A 38 7.57 -2.76 -9.59
N LEU A 39 8.28 -1.63 -9.65
CA LEU A 39 9.76 -1.61 -9.67
C LEU A 39 10.40 -2.19 -8.39
N SER A 40 9.67 -2.17 -7.27
CA SER A 40 10.07 -2.79 -6.01
C SER A 40 9.85 -4.31 -5.97
N GLY A 41 9.22 -4.89 -7.01
CA GLY A 41 8.81 -6.29 -7.03
C GLY A 41 7.41 -6.56 -6.44
N ASP A 42 6.73 -5.54 -5.92
CA ASP A 42 5.38 -5.69 -5.37
C ASP A 42 4.33 -5.86 -6.46
N GLU A 43 3.40 -6.80 -6.29
CA GLU A 43 2.21 -6.89 -7.14
C GLU A 43 1.20 -5.79 -6.82
N PHE A 44 0.68 -5.14 -7.86
CA PHE A 44 -0.34 -4.12 -7.76
C PHE A 44 -1.56 -4.50 -8.58
N ARG A 45 -2.73 -4.43 -7.94
CA ARG A 45 -4.05 -4.51 -8.55
C ARG A 45 -5.02 -3.67 -7.75
N PHE A 46 -6.07 -3.19 -8.39
CA PHE A 46 -7.20 -2.61 -7.68
C PHE A 46 -8.11 -3.69 -7.10
N ASP A 47 -8.71 -3.42 -5.96
CA ASP A 47 -9.80 -4.22 -5.41
C ASP A 47 -11.15 -3.89 -6.09
N ALA A 48 -12.24 -4.48 -5.59
CA ALA A 48 -13.58 -4.24 -6.14
C ALA A 48 -14.08 -2.80 -6.00
N ASN A 49 -13.56 -2.04 -5.02
CA ASN A 49 -13.91 -0.65 -4.79
C ASN A 49 -13.04 0.31 -5.64
N GLY A 50 -11.93 -0.19 -6.17
CA GLY A 50 -10.95 0.62 -6.91
C GLY A 50 -9.81 1.12 -6.03
N ASP A 51 -9.62 0.52 -4.85
CA ASP A 51 -8.51 0.84 -3.95
C ASP A 51 -7.30 -0.05 -4.26
N GLY A 52 -6.10 0.51 -4.11
CA GLY A 52 -4.85 -0.24 -4.24
C GLY A 52 -4.55 -1.10 -3.01
N PRO A 53 -3.57 -2.01 -3.08
CA PRO A 53 -3.16 -2.85 -1.96
C PRO A 53 -2.65 -2.01 -0.78
N ALA A 54 -3.07 -2.36 0.43
CA ALA A 54 -2.62 -1.70 1.66
C ALA A 54 -1.32 -2.32 2.16
N ARG A 55 -0.22 -1.57 2.21
CA ARG A 55 1.11 -2.08 2.60
C ARG A 55 1.79 -1.16 3.58
N TYR A 56 1.95 -1.58 4.84
CA TYR A 56 2.50 -0.74 5.91
C TYR A 56 3.53 -1.46 6.75
N ASN A 57 4.54 -0.73 7.20
CA ASN A 57 5.44 -1.20 8.25
C ASN A 57 4.86 -0.84 9.62
N ILE A 58 4.94 -1.79 10.54
CA ILE A 58 4.57 -1.59 11.95
C ILE A 58 5.84 -1.36 12.75
N LEU A 59 5.94 -0.20 13.39
CA LEU A 59 7.13 0.24 14.12
C LEU A 59 6.83 0.34 15.62
N HIS A 60 7.78 -0.07 16.46
CA HIS A 60 7.74 0.13 17.90
C HIS A 60 8.89 1.04 18.30
N PHE A 61 8.58 2.13 19.01
CA PHE A 61 9.60 2.94 19.66
C PHE A 61 9.97 2.29 20.99
N LYS A 62 11.15 1.67 21.06
CA LYS A 62 11.62 0.98 22.26
C LYS A 62 13.05 1.33 22.59
N GLN A 63 13.38 1.14 23.86
CA GLN A 63 14.75 1.19 24.33
C GLN A 63 15.48 -0.07 23.84
N VAL A 64 16.53 0.10 23.05
CA VAL A 64 17.35 -1.03 22.52
C VAL A 64 18.59 -1.28 23.35
N SER A 65 19.06 -0.25 24.08
CA SER A 65 20.12 -0.34 25.07
C SER A 65 19.92 0.76 26.12
N ARG A 66 20.63 0.69 27.24
CA ARG A 66 20.46 1.65 28.35
C ARG A 66 20.66 3.09 27.85
N GLY A 67 19.58 3.87 27.88
CA GLY A 67 19.55 5.26 27.42
C GLY A 67 19.33 5.47 25.91
N ALA A 68 19.31 4.41 25.08
CA ALA A 68 19.13 4.53 23.63
C ALA A 68 17.76 4.01 23.15
N TYR A 69 17.03 4.83 22.41
CA TYR A 69 15.69 4.52 21.90
C TYR A 69 15.65 4.57 20.38
N HIS A 70 15.03 3.57 19.77
CA HIS A 70 14.93 3.45 18.32
C HIS A 70 13.54 3.02 17.88
N TRP A 71 13.16 3.44 16.68
CA TRP A 71 12.03 2.87 15.94
C TRP A 71 12.47 1.55 15.33
N VAL A 72 11.91 0.45 15.82
CA VAL A 72 12.22 -0.90 15.35
C VAL A 72 11.03 -1.45 14.61
N LYS A 73 11.22 -2.00 13.40
CA LYS A 73 10.15 -2.72 12.71
C LYS A 73 9.80 -3.98 13.51
N VAL A 74 8.54 -4.07 13.92
CA VAL A 74 7.98 -5.20 14.67
C VAL A 74 6.93 -5.95 13.89
N GLY A 75 6.71 -5.59 12.62
CA GLY A 75 5.73 -6.24 11.79
C GLY A 75 5.40 -5.47 10.52
N GLN A 76 4.39 -5.95 9.84
CA GLN A 76 3.85 -5.35 8.63
C GLN A 76 2.38 -5.69 8.47
N TYR A 77 1.66 -4.82 7.78
CA TYR A 77 0.31 -5.07 7.30
C TYR A 77 0.35 -5.15 5.78
N LEU A 78 -0.09 -6.27 5.23
CA LEU A 78 -0.11 -6.54 3.80
C LEU A 78 -1.53 -6.95 3.40
N ASP A 79 -2.17 -6.12 2.59
CA ASP A 79 -3.55 -6.21 2.14
C ASP A 79 -4.53 -6.35 3.31
N THR A 80 -4.81 -7.57 3.75
CA THR A 80 -5.73 -7.88 4.85
C THR A 80 -5.05 -8.53 6.04
N GLU A 81 -3.76 -8.85 5.93
CA GLU A 81 -3.02 -9.64 6.91
C GLU A 81 -2.08 -8.77 7.74
N LEU A 82 -2.23 -8.86 9.06
CA LEU A 82 -1.33 -8.25 10.02
C LEU A 82 -0.33 -9.30 10.51
N GLN A 83 0.95 -9.07 10.24
CA GLN A 83 2.05 -9.92 10.68
C GLN A 83 2.87 -9.18 11.74
N LEU A 84 2.91 -9.69 12.96
CA LEU A 84 3.63 -9.09 14.09
C LEU A 84 4.68 -10.06 14.65
N HIS A 85 5.87 -9.53 14.91
CA HIS A 85 6.96 -10.16 15.62
C HIS A 85 7.21 -9.36 16.90
N LEU A 86 6.50 -9.75 17.97
CA LEU A 86 6.58 -9.07 19.26
C LEU A 86 7.37 -9.94 20.23
N ASP A 87 8.58 -9.51 20.56
CA ASP A 87 9.32 -10.05 21.68
C ASP A 87 8.92 -9.29 22.96
N GLY A 88 8.03 -9.89 23.76
CA GLY A 88 7.59 -9.34 25.05
C GLY A 88 6.42 -8.35 24.99
N LYS A 89 6.17 -7.63 26.11
CA LYS A 89 5.06 -6.68 26.24
C LYS A 89 5.38 -5.36 25.54
N GLN A 90 4.53 -4.95 24.60
CA GLN A 90 4.65 -3.67 23.89
C GLN A 90 3.57 -2.70 24.37
N THR A 91 3.92 -1.44 24.60
CA THR A 91 2.98 -0.43 25.12
C THR A 91 2.69 0.68 24.13
N HIS A 92 3.55 0.91 23.12
CA HIS A 92 3.40 2.01 22.15
C HIS A 92 3.83 1.58 20.74
N THR A 93 2.87 1.22 19.89
CA THR A 93 3.14 0.80 18.50
C THR A 93 2.60 1.83 17.53
N ILE A 94 3.38 2.20 16.51
CA ILE A 94 2.99 3.14 15.46
C ILE A 94 2.94 2.43 14.11
N CYS A 95 1.84 2.63 13.40
CA CYS A 95 1.70 2.24 12.01
C CYS A 95 2.13 3.42 11.13
N TYR A 96 3.05 3.18 10.19
CA TYR A 96 3.47 4.19 9.23
C TYR A 96 2.78 3.97 7.90
N LEU A 97 1.88 4.90 7.53
CA LEU A 97 1.32 4.97 6.18
C LEU A 97 2.12 6.00 5.38
N PRO A 98 2.40 5.80 4.09
CA PRO A 98 2.88 6.88 3.25
C PRO A 98 1.81 7.98 3.32
N HIS A 99 2.15 9.08 4.00
CA HIS A 99 1.32 10.26 4.32
C HIS A 99 0.60 10.34 5.68
N GLN A 100 0.56 9.31 6.54
CA GLN A 100 -0.09 9.42 7.88
C GLN A 100 0.56 8.53 8.96
N TYR A 101 0.63 9.05 10.20
CA TYR A 101 1.07 8.32 11.39
C TYR A 101 -0.14 7.98 12.27
N TYR A 102 -0.27 6.72 12.68
CA TYR A 102 -1.28 6.28 13.65
C TYR A 102 -0.61 5.59 14.84
N SER A 103 -0.95 5.99 16.06
CA SER A 103 -0.43 5.40 17.30
C SER A 103 -1.47 4.54 18.02
N PHE A 104 -1.07 3.36 18.46
CA PHE A 104 -1.89 2.46 19.29
C PHE A 104 -1.17 2.16 20.61
N THR A 105 -1.88 2.31 21.73
CA THR A 105 -1.41 1.94 23.06
C THR A 105 -2.20 0.74 23.58
N THR A 106 -1.57 -0.44 23.59
CA THR A 106 -2.15 -1.63 24.22
C THR A 106 -1.87 -1.60 25.72
N GLY A 107 -2.63 -0.78 26.46
CA GLY A 107 -2.51 -0.67 27.92
C GLY A 107 -3.33 0.48 28.49
N ARG A 108 -4.14 0.19 29.52
CA ARG A 108 -5.11 1.11 30.15
C ARG A 108 -4.54 2.51 30.41
N PRO A 109 -5.35 3.58 30.26
CA PRO A 109 -4.96 4.91 30.67
C PRO A 109 -4.79 4.94 32.19
N LYS A 110 -3.57 5.16 32.68
CA LYS A 110 -3.34 5.63 34.04
C LYS A 110 -3.03 7.12 33.96
N TRP A 111 -4.06 7.91 34.23
CA TRP A 111 -3.89 9.31 34.61
C TRP A 111 -3.27 9.36 36.01
N ARG A 112 -2.25 10.19 36.19
CA ARG A 112 -1.86 10.74 37.49
C ARG A 112 -1.90 12.26 37.36
#